data_AF-A0A3C2D422-F1
#
_entry.id   AF-A0A3C2D422-F1
#
_cell.length_a   1.000
_cell.length_b   1.000
_cell.length_c   1.000
_cell.angle_alpha   90.00
_cell.angle_beta   90.00
_cell.angle_gamma   90.00
#
_symmetry.space_group_name_H-M   'P 1'
#
loop_
_entity.id
_entity.type
_entity.pdbx_description
1 polymer ?
#
loop_
_entity_poly.entity_id
_entity_poly.type
_entity_poly.pdbx_seq_one_letter_code
_entity_poly.pdbx_strand_id
1 'polypeptide(L)'
;MDAIQQLLKTIRAVSKSNPVTYMQLSEIIRALYRKSPAEALIQDGLISGGTVVWLYGLSYAVSQTVYAIGGEVFTSPSSIITLADADPTYSRIDVIVVNNTGEVEVITGEPSANPQKPSVNPATQIELTSVLLLANATEPEGITDEVIYDENIEWTPSTSGVTVNFNSTTLPFHGAKCADAGTIANNNTITFTNSVPLTVADYATLSLFLKLKAVASTKNAVYIRFQLAGVAISQEVAITWAIADTTNWQGSVIMLDDFTFTDTTFDSIRIRWSRVQGTTAHAGFYLDLIKLQTGVAPAVFFDTVQLTGDVIALGKTGTPIPSVLKNIITAGSFGDATHTLTLTVDAKGRITAITANSITIADGREVELSTSGGYIVWRYVGDPDWINLVALSSLVGPPGDDGAPGVQPIEVGSITLSSGSWSLVSGLYEYDLANANITANSIVDVIPDNADISIVKAADILPKTVSSAGSVKLYSTNAPTGNIGVTINITEAMP
;
A
#
# COMPACT_ATOMS: atom_id res chain seq x y z
N MET A 1 34.02 -31.71 -9.36
CA MET A 1 33.83 -32.51 -8.14
C MET A 1 35.13 -32.60 -7.32
N ASP A 2 36.30 -32.86 -7.93
CA ASP A 2 37.57 -33.09 -7.21
C ASP A 2 38.19 -31.86 -6.51
N ALA A 3 38.10 -30.66 -7.09
CA ALA A 3 38.62 -29.45 -6.44
C ALA A 3 37.90 -29.11 -5.12
N ILE A 4 36.61 -29.46 -5.02
CA ILE A 4 35.76 -29.20 -3.84
C ILE A 4 36.11 -30.17 -2.70
N GLN A 5 36.39 -31.44 -3.03
CA GLN A 5 36.84 -32.42 -2.05
C GLN A 5 38.23 -32.09 -1.51
N GLN A 6 39.12 -31.58 -2.37
CA GLN A 6 40.44 -31.10 -1.96
C GLN A 6 40.35 -29.90 -0.99
N LEU A 7 39.45 -28.96 -1.28
CA LEU A 7 39.23 -27.77 -0.44
C LEU A 7 38.64 -28.14 0.93
N LEU A 8 37.65 -29.04 0.97
CA LEU A 8 37.04 -29.54 2.21
C LEU A 8 38.06 -30.28 3.11
N LYS A 9 39.02 -31.00 2.50
CA LYS A 9 40.12 -31.66 3.21
C LYS A 9 41.05 -30.64 3.87
N THR A 10 41.39 -29.57 3.17
CA THR A 10 42.22 -28.46 3.68
C THR A 10 41.52 -27.70 4.79
N ILE A 11 40.22 -27.44 4.68
CA ILE A 11 39.42 -26.75 5.71
C ILE A 11 39.30 -27.58 6.99
N ARG A 12 39.10 -28.90 6.88
CA ARG A 12 39.09 -29.81 8.05
C ARG A 12 40.44 -29.83 8.77
N ALA A 13 41.54 -29.74 8.05
CA ALA A 13 42.88 -29.66 8.64
C ALA A 13 43.09 -28.36 9.43
N VAL A 14 42.58 -27.22 8.93
CA VAL A 14 42.64 -25.91 9.62
C VAL A 14 41.69 -25.82 10.82
N SER A 15 40.54 -26.53 10.79
CA SER A 15 39.56 -26.51 11.89
C SER A 15 40.08 -27.07 13.22
N LYS A 16 41.10 -27.93 13.18
CA LYS A 16 41.70 -28.54 14.38
C LYS A 16 42.67 -27.62 15.12
N SER A 17 43.17 -26.56 14.47
CA SER A 17 44.21 -25.69 15.04
C SER A 17 43.69 -24.31 15.47
N ASN A 18 42.56 -23.82 14.93
CA ASN A 18 42.01 -22.52 15.33
C ASN A 18 40.47 -22.41 15.13
N PRO A 19 39.65 -22.47 16.19
CA PRO A 19 38.19 -22.51 16.08
C PRO A 19 37.56 -21.18 15.62
N VAL A 20 38.23 -20.03 15.82
CA VAL A 20 37.74 -18.71 15.38
C VAL A 20 37.80 -18.59 13.86
N THR A 21 38.88 -19.10 13.25
CA THR A 21 39.08 -19.10 11.80
C THR A 21 38.08 -20.03 11.10
N TYR A 22 37.67 -21.13 11.76
CA TYR A 22 36.63 -22.02 11.25
C TYR A 22 35.26 -21.34 11.18
N MET A 23 34.90 -20.53 12.19
CA MET A 23 33.63 -19.82 12.20
C MET A 23 33.56 -18.79 11.05
N GLN A 24 34.64 -18.01 10.85
CA GLN A 24 34.76 -17.06 9.75
C GLN A 24 34.79 -17.74 8.37
N LEU A 25 35.52 -18.85 8.22
CA LEU A 25 35.54 -19.63 6.98
C LEU A 25 34.19 -20.32 6.71
N SER A 26 33.47 -20.76 7.74
CA SER A 26 32.12 -21.33 7.58
C SER A 26 31.07 -20.28 7.19
N GLU A 27 31.21 -19.04 7.67
CA GLU A 27 30.42 -17.88 7.23
C GLU A 27 30.74 -17.52 5.77
N ILE A 28 32.01 -17.52 5.37
CA ILE A 28 32.44 -17.29 3.98
C ILE A 28 31.96 -18.43 3.06
N ILE A 29 32.02 -19.68 3.51
CA ILE A 29 31.50 -20.84 2.76
C ILE A 29 29.98 -20.76 2.68
N ARG A 30 29.27 -20.37 3.75
CA ARG A 30 27.83 -20.09 3.73
C ARG A 30 27.49 -18.92 2.81
N ALA A 31 28.35 -17.91 2.68
CA ALA A 31 28.20 -16.81 1.72
C ALA A 31 28.46 -17.26 0.27
N LEU A 32 29.38 -18.21 0.05
CA LEU A 32 29.64 -18.84 -1.25
C LEU A 32 28.58 -19.90 -1.63
N TYR A 33 27.92 -20.53 -0.66
CA TYR A 33 26.83 -21.51 -0.83
C TYR A 33 25.43 -20.90 -0.72
N ARG A 34 25.30 -19.61 -0.37
CA ARG A 34 24.13 -18.85 -0.78
C ARG A 34 24.15 -18.93 -2.29
N LYS A 35 23.31 -19.84 -2.82
CA LYS A 35 22.88 -19.88 -4.20
C LYS A 35 22.93 -18.44 -4.71
N SER A 36 23.71 -18.21 -5.76
CA SER A 36 23.81 -16.93 -6.47
C SER A 36 22.46 -16.21 -6.36
N PRO A 37 22.40 -14.92 -5.98
CA PRO A 37 21.12 -14.22 -5.83
C PRO A 37 20.29 -14.61 -7.04
N ALA A 38 19.11 -15.20 -6.77
CA ALA A 38 18.26 -15.93 -7.73
C ALA A 38 18.62 -15.53 -9.15
N GLU A 39 19.21 -16.45 -9.96
CA GLU A 39 19.68 -16.23 -11.34
C GLU A 39 19.07 -14.94 -11.87
N ALA A 40 19.85 -13.85 -11.89
CA ALA A 40 19.30 -12.52 -12.14
C ALA A 40 18.46 -12.60 -13.40
N LEU A 41 17.13 -12.63 -13.24
CA LEU A 41 16.20 -12.81 -14.34
C LEU A 41 16.51 -11.66 -15.30
N ILE A 42 17.00 -12.00 -16.48
CA ILE A 42 17.32 -10.98 -17.48
C ILE A 42 15.99 -10.38 -17.84
N GLN A 43 15.80 -9.11 -17.49
CA GLN A 43 14.52 -8.46 -17.70
C GLN A 43 14.25 -8.36 -19.19
N ASP A 44 13.03 -8.75 -19.58
CA ASP A 44 12.54 -8.62 -20.95
C ASP A 44 12.68 -7.19 -21.45
N GLY A 45 13.12 -7.04 -22.69
CA GLY A 45 13.36 -5.75 -23.31
C GLY A 45 14.60 -5.66 -24.18
N LEU A 46 14.76 -4.50 -24.81
CA LEU A 46 15.95 -4.17 -25.60
C LEU A 46 17.16 -3.95 -24.67
N ILE A 47 18.26 -4.64 -24.96
CA ILE A 47 19.52 -4.57 -24.20
C ILE A 47 20.54 -3.69 -24.94
N SER A 48 20.70 -3.89 -26.25
CA SER A 48 21.56 -3.07 -27.10
C SER A 48 21.16 -3.17 -28.58
N GLY A 49 21.55 -2.18 -29.38
CA GLY A 49 21.20 -2.14 -30.80
C GLY A 49 19.72 -1.82 -31.03
N GLY A 50 19.07 -2.44 -32.01
CA GLY A 50 17.64 -2.21 -32.28
C GLY A 50 17.35 -0.87 -32.97
N THR A 51 18.38 -0.20 -33.48
CA THR A 51 18.21 1.06 -34.20
C THR A 51 17.65 0.80 -35.58
N VAL A 52 16.53 1.45 -35.90
CA VAL A 52 15.89 1.37 -37.20
C VAL A 52 16.20 2.64 -37.99
N VAL A 53 16.64 2.47 -39.23
CA VAL A 53 16.93 3.57 -40.16
C VAL A 53 16.21 3.36 -41.48
N TRP A 54 15.67 4.42 -42.07
CA TRP A 54 15.10 4.33 -43.41
C TRP A 54 16.21 4.29 -44.45
N LEU A 55 16.06 3.50 -45.50
CA LEU A 55 17.04 3.41 -46.58
C LEU A 55 16.57 4.18 -47.81
N TYR A 56 15.55 3.65 -48.47
CA TYR A 56 14.94 4.15 -49.70
C TYR A 56 13.60 3.42 -49.89
N GLY A 57 12.65 4.03 -50.61
CA GLY A 57 11.33 3.45 -50.79
C GLY A 57 10.68 3.11 -49.43
N LEU A 58 10.19 1.88 -49.30
CA LEU A 58 9.65 1.33 -48.04
C LEU A 58 10.63 0.40 -47.30
N SER A 59 11.93 0.51 -47.59
CA SER A 59 12.96 -0.33 -46.98
C SER A 59 13.65 0.35 -45.81
N TYR A 60 13.89 -0.41 -44.75
CA TYR A 60 14.57 0.02 -43.53
C TYR A 60 15.67 -0.97 -43.17
N ALA A 61 16.78 -0.46 -42.65
CA ALA A 61 17.77 -1.29 -41.99
C ALA A 61 17.52 -1.31 -40.48
N VAL A 62 17.72 -2.47 -39.89
CA VAL A 62 17.74 -2.69 -38.45
C VAL A 62 19.16 -3.10 -38.06
N SER A 63 19.76 -2.36 -37.13
CA SER A 63 21.07 -2.72 -36.60
C SER A 63 21.01 -4.05 -35.84
N GLN A 64 22.15 -4.72 -35.66
CA GLN A 64 22.19 -5.92 -34.82
C GLN A 64 21.57 -5.62 -33.46
N THR A 65 20.65 -6.47 -33.00
CA THR A 65 19.82 -6.21 -31.83
C THR A 65 20.01 -7.30 -30.79
N VAL A 66 20.33 -6.93 -29.56
CA VAL A 66 20.39 -7.83 -28.40
C VAL A 66 19.26 -7.44 -27.46
N TYR A 67 18.46 -8.42 -27.04
CA TYR A 67 17.23 -8.20 -26.27
C TYR A 67 16.89 -9.45 -25.46
N ALA A 68 15.96 -9.33 -24.52
CA ALA A 68 15.45 -10.45 -23.75
C ALA A 68 13.93 -10.58 -23.85
N ILE A 69 13.43 -11.82 -23.85
CA ILE A 69 12.00 -12.17 -23.80
C ILE A 69 11.86 -13.41 -22.92
N GLY A 70 10.94 -13.40 -21.95
CA GLY A 70 10.76 -14.49 -20.99
C GLY A 70 12.00 -14.81 -20.14
N GLY A 71 12.93 -13.85 -19.95
CA GLY A 71 14.20 -14.10 -19.28
C GLY A 71 15.34 -14.64 -20.14
N GLU A 72 15.09 -14.95 -21.41
CA GLU A 72 16.07 -15.48 -22.36
C GLU A 72 16.62 -14.38 -23.26
N VAL A 73 17.93 -14.38 -23.52
CA VAL A 73 18.59 -13.39 -24.39
C VAL A 73 18.62 -13.89 -25.83
N PHE A 74 18.17 -13.03 -26.72
CA PHE A 74 18.19 -13.22 -28.17
C PHE A 74 19.15 -12.23 -28.81
N THR A 75 19.64 -12.59 -29.99
CA THR A 75 20.44 -11.69 -30.84
C THR A 75 19.93 -11.78 -32.26
N SER A 76 19.36 -10.69 -32.77
CA SER A 76 19.03 -10.56 -34.18
C SER A 76 20.21 -9.98 -34.93
N PRO A 77 20.64 -10.60 -36.04
CA PRO A 77 21.64 -10.00 -36.91
C PRO A 77 21.11 -8.70 -37.52
N SER A 78 22.02 -7.84 -38.01
CA SER A 78 21.58 -6.69 -38.81
C SER A 78 20.86 -7.20 -40.05
N SER A 79 19.73 -6.58 -40.37
CA SER A 79 18.86 -7.01 -41.46
C SER A 79 18.23 -5.81 -42.14
N ILE A 80 17.75 -6.03 -43.37
CA ILE A 80 16.93 -5.07 -44.11
C ILE A 80 15.54 -5.65 -44.17
N ILE A 81 14.55 -4.85 -43.78
CA ILE A 81 13.14 -5.16 -43.93
C ILE A 81 12.53 -4.21 -44.95
N THR A 82 11.55 -4.70 -45.69
CA THR A 82 10.77 -3.89 -46.62
C THR A 82 9.32 -4.00 -46.19
N LEU A 83 8.68 -2.87 -45.93
CA LEU A 83 7.25 -2.85 -45.62
C LEU A 83 6.47 -3.25 -46.88
N ALA A 84 5.31 -3.86 -46.69
CA ALA A 84 4.39 -4.13 -47.80
C ALA A 84 3.96 -2.80 -48.46
N ASP A 85 3.53 -2.87 -49.72
CA ASP A 85 3.05 -1.69 -50.44
C ASP A 85 1.93 -0.98 -49.67
N ALA A 86 1.89 0.35 -49.75
CA ALA A 86 0.84 1.15 -49.14
C ALA A 86 -0.52 0.82 -49.76
N ASP A 87 -1.58 0.86 -48.93
CA ASP A 87 -2.93 0.73 -49.46
C ASP A 87 -3.29 1.96 -50.32
N PRO A 88 -4.00 1.81 -51.45
CA PRO A 88 -4.28 2.93 -52.33
C PRO A 88 -5.26 3.98 -51.76
N THR A 89 -5.98 3.66 -50.70
CA THR A 89 -7.10 4.47 -50.21
C THR A 89 -6.88 4.97 -48.78
N TYR A 90 -6.34 4.12 -47.91
CA TYR A 90 -6.24 4.41 -46.49
C TYR A 90 -4.81 4.27 -45.96
N SER A 91 -4.47 5.12 -44.98
CA SER A 91 -3.22 5.00 -44.25
C SER A 91 -3.26 3.81 -43.28
N ARG A 92 -2.09 3.33 -42.85
CA ARG A 92 -1.93 2.32 -41.79
C ARG A 92 -0.70 2.61 -40.94
N ILE A 93 -0.61 1.95 -39.78
CA ILE A 93 0.60 1.96 -38.96
C ILE A 93 1.18 0.55 -38.95
N ASP A 94 2.42 0.41 -39.40
CA ASP A 94 3.17 -0.85 -39.33
C ASP A 94 4.12 -0.79 -38.13
N VAL A 95 4.40 -1.92 -37.50
CA VAL A 95 5.31 -1.99 -36.34
C VAL A 95 6.47 -2.92 -36.66
N ILE A 96 7.69 -2.45 -36.51
CA ILE A 96 8.90 -3.25 -36.66
C ILE A 96 9.27 -3.78 -35.28
N VAL A 97 9.41 -5.09 -35.16
CA VAL A 97 9.65 -5.79 -33.89
C VAL A 97 10.78 -6.81 -34.05
N VAL A 98 11.34 -7.23 -32.91
CA VAL A 98 12.15 -8.45 -32.82
C VAL A 98 11.39 -9.51 -32.05
N ASN A 99 11.48 -10.76 -32.47
CA ASN A 99 10.67 -11.86 -31.93
C ASN A 99 11.48 -12.84 -31.06
N ASN A 100 10.83 -13.84 -30.46
CA ASN A 100 11.48 -14.86 -29.64
C ASN A 100 12.19 -15.98 -30.43
N THR A 101 12.44 -15.79 -31.74
CA THR A 101 13.29 -16.67 -32.55
C THR A 101 14.62 -16.01 -32.94
N GLY A 102 14.83 -14.74 -32.58
CA GLY A 102 16.02 -13.99 -32.98
C GLY A 102 15.85 -13.23 -34.29
N GLU A 103 14.64 -13.07 -34.81
CA GLU A 103 14.39 -12.45 -36.11
C GLU A 103 13.73 -11.06 -35.97
N VAL A 104 13.98 -10.21 -36.97
CA VAL A 104 13.26 -8.94 -37.16
C VAL A 104 12.05 -9.23 -38.03
N GLU A 105 10.87 -8.76 -37.62
CA GLU A 105 9.63 -8.92 -38.37
C GLU A 105 8.79 -7.63 -38.36
N VAL A 106 7.82 -7.56 -39.26
CA VAL A 106 6.89 -6.44 -39.38
C VAL A 106 5.49 -6.91 -39.06
N ILE A 107 4.84 -6.25 -38.09
CA ILE A 107 3.41 -6.39 -37.85
C ILE A 107 2.71 -5.35 -38.74
N THR A 108 2.15 -5.81 -39.85
CA THR A 108 1.40 -4.95 -40.78
C THR A 108 0.09 -4.50 -40.15
N GLY A 109 -0.20 -3.20 -40.20
CA GLY A 109 -1.45 -2.63 -39.72
C GLY A 109 -2.60 -2.79 -40.70
N GLU A 110 -3.81 -2.63 -40.18
CA GLU A 110 -5.02 -2.61 -41.01
C GLU A 110 -5.23 -1.19 -41.60
N PRO A 111 -5.33 -1.04 -42.93
CA PRO A 111 -5.65 0.24 -43.56
C PRO A 111 -6.99 0.81 -43.08
N SER A 112 -7.00 2.06 -42.60
CA SER A 112 -8.24 2.74 -42.22
C SER A 112 -8.10 4.26 -42.23
N ALA A 113 -9.24 4.96 -42.22
CA ALA A 113 -9.25 6.43 -42.14
C ALA A 113 -8.64 6.98 -40.83
N ASN A 114 -8.63 6.18 -39.76
CA ASN A 114 -8.02 6.51 -38.47
C ASN A 114 -7.09 5.36 -38.07
N PRO A 115 -5.91 5.24 -38.70
CA PRO A 115 -5.04 4.08 -38.52
C PRO A 115 -4.67 3.87 -37.06
N GLN A 116 -4.81 2.63 -36.60
CA GLN A 116 -4.47 2.23 -35.24
C GLN A 116 -3.18 1.42 -35.27
N LYS A 117 -2.30 1.67 -34.29
CA LYS A 117 -1.07 0.91 -34.12
C LYS A 117 -1.40 -0.54 -33.74
N PRO A 118 -0.87 -1.55 -34.46
CA PRO A 118 -0.99 -2.96 -34.09
C PRO A 118 -0.51 -3.26 -32.66
N SER A 119 -1.16 -4.22 -32.01
CA SER A 119 -0.74 -4.70 -30.71
C SER A 119 0.51 -5.60 -30.82
N VAL A 120 1.55 -5.27 -30.04
CA VAL A 120 2.75 -6.10 -29.90
C VAL A 120 2.53 -7.10 -28.77
N ASN A 121 2.85 -8.38 -28.98
CA ASN A 121 2.73 -9.40 -27.93
C ASN A 121 4.00 -9.43 -27.06
N PRO A 122 3.98 -8.91 -25.82
CA PRO A 122 5.18 -8.80 -25.00
C PRO A 122 5.76 -10.16 -24.58
N ALA A 123 5.01 -11.26 -24.69
CA ALA A 123 5.51 -12.60 -24.39
C ALA A 123 6.38 -13.19 -25.51
N THR A 124 6.34 -12.61 -26.72
CA THR A 124 7.03 -13.15 -27.89
C THR A 124 7.74 -12.09 -28.73
N GLN A 125 7.52 -10.79 -28.48
CA GLN A 125 8.01 -9.69 -29.31
C GLN A 125 8.44 -8.49 -28.47
N ILE A 126 9.47 -7.77 -28.93
CA ILE A 126 9.87 -6.45 -28.46
C ILE A 126 9.75 -5.46 -29.63
N GLU A 127 9.06 -4.35 -29.39
CA GLU A 127 8.93 -3.27 -30.36
C GLU A 127 10.24 -2.51 -30.56
N LEU A 128 10.61 -2.26 -31.81
CA LEU A 128 11.69 -1.34 -32.16
C LEU A 128 11.17 0.03 -32.57
N THR A 129 10.20 0.07 -33.49
CA THR A 129 9.57 1.34 -33.91
C THR A 129 8.23 1.09 -34.58
N SER A 130 7.46 2.16 -34.78
CA SER A 130 6.23 2.15 -35.57
C SER A 130 6.32 3.17 -36.70
N VAL A 131 5.86 2.78 -37.89
CA VAL A 131 5.89 3.61 -39.10
C VAL A 131 4.45 3.93 -39.51
N LEU A 132 4.12 5.22 -39.60
CA LEU A 132 2.88 5.65 -40.26
C LEU A 132 3.10 5.63 -41.78
N LEU A 133 2.37 4.76 -42.47
CA LEU A 133 2.39 4.67 -43.92
C LEU A 133 1.11 5.29 -44.48
N LEU A 134 1.25 6.38 -45.23
CA LEU A 134 0.12 7.06 -45.86
C LEU A 134 -0.43 6.27 -47.06
N ALA A 135 -1.69 6.54 -47.43
CA ALA A 135 -2.28 5.95 -48.63
C ALA A 135 -1.45 6.26 -49.89
N ASN A 136 -1.21 5.25 -50.74
CA ASN A 136 -0.33 5.30 -51.93
C ASN A 136 1.14 5.71 -51.67
N ALA A 137 1.59 5.76 -50.41
CA ALA A 137 2.96 6.14 -50.12
C ALA A 137 3.96 5.12 -50.69
N THR A 138 4.97 5.62 -51.41
CA THR A 138 6.13 4.84 -51.85
C THR A 138 7.32 5.03 -50.90
N GLU A 139 7.25 6.03 -50.02
CA GLU A 139 8.25 6.41 -49.02
C GLU A 139 7.55 6.93 -47.76
N PRO A 140 8.19 6.83 -46.58
CA PRO A 140 7.64 7.38 -45.34
C PRO A 140 7.64 8.92 -45.31
N GLU A 141 6.69 9.50 -44.57
CA GLU A 141 6.65 10.93 -44.30
C GLU A 141 7.38 11.26 -42.98
N GLY A 142 7.88 12.50 -42.84
CA GLY A 142 8.44 13.00 -41.58
C GLY A 142 9.88 12.59 -41.31
N ILE A 143 10.55 11.98 -42.28
CA ILE A 143 11.99 11.68 -42.23
C ILE A 143 12.74 12.84 -42.89
N THR A 144 13.74 13.35 -42.19
CA THR A 144 14.75 14.24 -42.76
C THR A 144 16.02 13.43 -42.91
N ASP A 145 16.59 13.38 -44.11
CA ASP A 145 17.86 12.72 -44.36
C ASP A 145 18.85 13.63 -45.11
N GLU A 146 20.13 13.25 -45.02
CA GLU A 146 21.23 13.87 -45.75
C GLU A 146 22.13 12.73 -46.23
N VAL A 147 22.17 12.53 -47.54
CA VAL A 147 23.03 11.52 -48.17
C VAL A 147 24.44 12.10 -48.28
N ILE A 148 25.38 11.46 -47.58
CA ILE A 148 26.79 11.84 -47.62
C ILE A 148 27.47 11.21 -48.83
N TYR A 149 27.13 9.96 -49.16
CA TYR A 149 27.70 9.27 -50.31
C TYR A 149 26.80 8.11 -50.76
N ASP A 150 26.49 8.07 -52.06
CA ASP A 150 25.79 6.95 -52.72
C ASP A 150 26.25 6.87 -54.20
N GLU A 151 26.03 7.94 -54.98
CA GLU A 151 26.31 7.98 -56.43
C GLU A 151 27.50 8.86 -56.83
N ASN A 152 28.28 9.31 -55.84
CA ASN A 152 29.41 10.22 -56.01
C ASN A 152 29.00 11.54 -56.68
N ILE A 153 27.86 12.07 -56.25
CA ILE A 153 27.37 13.40 -56.61
C ILE A 153 27.02 14.24 -55.37
N GLU A 154 27.10 13.63 -54.19
CA GLU A 154 26.69 14.20 -52.91
C GLU A 154 27.85 15.01 -52.30
N TRP A 155 28.52 14.48 -51.27
CA TRP A 155 29.63 15.17 -50.64
C TRP A 155 30.92 14.90 -51.39
N THR A 156 31.86 15.85 -51.33
CA THR A 156 33.14 15.71 -52.02
C THR A 156 34.05 14.75 -51.25
N PRO A 157 34.48 13.62 -51.83
CA PRO A 157 35.38 12.70 -51.16
C PRO A 157 36.85 13.13 -51.29
N SER A 158 37.65 12.78 -50.29
CA SER A 158 39.10 12.88 -50.29
C SER A 158 39.72 11.73 -49.51
N THR A 159 40.99 11.43 -49.74
CA THR A 159 41.67 10.30 -49.10
C THR A 159 43.05 10.67 -48.56
N SER A 160 43.53 9.89 -47.59
CA SER A 160 44.91 9.94 -47.11
C SER A 160 45.47 8.52 -47.01
N GLY A 161 46.56 8.26 -47.75
CA GLY A 161 47.29 6.98 -47.72
C GLY A 161 46.59 5.81 -48.42
N VAL A 162 45.38 5.99 -48.98
CA VAL A 162 44.61 4.95 -49.68
C VAL A 162 44.10 5.47 -51.03
N THR A 163 44.12 4.59 -52.04
CA THR A 163 43.47 4.82 -53.33
C THR A 163 42.05 4.27 -53.27
N VAL A 164 41.08 5.12 -53.61
CA VAL A 164 39.66 4.77 -53.63
C VAL A 164 39.08 5.19 -54.98
N ASN A 165 38.36 4.28 -55.63
CA ASN A 165 37.53 4.60 -56.78
C ASN A 165 36.10 4.88 -56.30
N PHE A 166 35.74 6.16 -56.21
CA PHE A 166 34.39 6.60 -55.81
C PHE A 166 33.35 6.48 -56.93
N ASN A 167 33.71 6.05 -58.14
CA ASN A 167 32.77 5.78 -59.23
C ASN A 167 32.76 4.30 -59.63
N SER A 168 33.00 3.39 -58.68
CA SER A 168 33.05 1.96 -58.98
C SER A 168 31.65 1.40 -59.21
N THR A 169 31.43 0.78 -60.36
CA THR A 169 30.17 0.06 -60.67
C THR A 169 30.29 -1.44 -60.39
N THR A 170 31.34 -1.86 -59.69
CA THR A 170 31.69 -3.29 -59.56
C THR A 170 30.70 -4.04 -58.68
N LEU A 171 30.32 -3.43 -57.56
CA LEU A 171 29.46 -4.08 -56.57
C LEU A 171 28.73 -3.04 -55.72
N PRO A 172 27.92 -2.13 -56.30
CA PRO A 172 27.11 -1.22 -55.50
C PRO A 172 26.17 -1.98 -54.55
N PHE A 173 25.96 -1.44 -53.36
CA PHE A 173 24.89 -1.86 -52.45
C PHE A 173 23.56 -1.24 -52.89
N HIS A 174 23.58 0.06 -53.18
CA HIS A 174 22.43 0.83 -53.66
C HIS A 174 22.82 1.61 -54.92
N GLY A 175 21.83 1.91 -55.76
CA GLY A 175 22.08 2.59 -57.02
C GLY A 175 23.01 1.84 -57.98
N ALA A 176 23.91 2.59 -58.62
CA ALA A 176 24.82 2.13 -59.67
C ALA A 176 26.30 2.23 -59.28
N LYS A 177 26.66 2.99 -58.25
CA LYS A 177 28.07 3.22 -57.85
C LYS A 177 28.31 2.91 -56.38
N CYS A 178 29.57 2.69 -56.04
CA CYS A 178 30.03 2.60 -54.66
C CYS A 178 31.50 3.03 -54.56
N ALA A 179 31.96 3.27 -53.32
CA ALA A 179 33.33 3.61 -53.02
C ALA A 179 34.16 2.34 -52.87
N ASP A 180 35.03 2.10 -53.84
CA ASP A 180 35.89 0.93 -53.89
C ASP A 180 37.28 1.30 -53.36
N ALA A 181 37.52 1.02 -52.08
CA ALA A 181 38.81 1.21 -51.45
C ALA A 181 39.73 0.03 -51.76
N GLY A 182 40.91 0.33 -52.31
CA GLY A 182 41.97 -0.65 -52.51
C GLY A 182 42.65 -1.07 -51.21
N THR A 183 43.84 -1.66 -51.33
CA THR A 183 44.67 -2.06 -50.17
C THR A 183 44.82 -0.90 -49.18
N ILE A 184 44.47 -1.14 -47.92
CA ILE A 184 44.38 -0.09 -46.90
C ILE A 184 45.27 -0.40 -45.69
N ALA A 185 46.17 0.53 -45.38
CA ALA A 185 47.09 0.47 -44.26
C ALA A 185 46.49 1.10 -43.00
N ASN A 186 47.17 0.90 -41.87
CA ASN A 186 46.74 1.48 -40.59
C ASN A 186 46.71 3.01 -40.67
N ASN A 187 45.65 3.63 -40.14
CA ASN A 187 45.41 5.07 -40.11
C ASN A 187 45.17 5.76 -41.46
N ASN A 188 45.00 5.00 -42.54
CA ASN A 188 44.50 5.56 -43.78
C ASN A 188 43.08 6.06 -43.59
N THR A 189 42.73 7.15 -44.28
CA THR A 189 41.43 7.81 -44.12
C THR A 189 40.74 8.06 -45.44
N ILE A 190 39.41 8.07 -45.37
CA ILE A 190 38.49 8.59 -46.38
C ILE A 190 37.71 9.71 -45.68
N THR A 191 37.57 10.87 -46.30
CA THR A 191 36.85 12.02 -45.74
C THR A 191 35.88 12.53 -46.77
N PHE A 192 34.61 12.67 -46.38
CA PHE A 192 33.57 13.28 -47.19
C PHE A 192 33.31 14.68 -46.63
N THR A 193 33.33 15.70 -47.49
CA THR A 193 33.17 17.10 -47.10
C THR A 193 32.01 17.72 -47.85
N ASN A 194 31.08 18.32 -47.10
CA ASN A 194 30.05 19.20 -47.61
C ASN A 194 30.61 20.62 -47.76
N SER A 195 30.15 21.34 -48.77
CA SER A 195 30.52 22.74 -49.00
C SER A 195 29.87 23.70 -48.01
N VAL A 196 28.79 23.28 -47.35
CA VAL A 196 28.03 24.04 -46.36
C VAL A 196 28.00 23.25 -45.04
N PRO A 197 28.39 23.85 -43.91
CA PRO A 197 28.26 23.19 -42.61
C PRO A 197 26.80 22.89 -42.26
N LEU A 198 26.57 21.73 -41.65
CA LEU A 198 25.29 21.27 -41.14
C LEU A 198 25.24 21.33 -39.62
N THR A 199 24.03 21.38 -39.05
CA THR A 199 23.83 21.38 -37.59
C THR A 199 23.73 19.94 -37.08
N VAL A 200 24.45 19.63 -36.00
CA VAL A 200 24.41 18.29 -35.36
C VAL A 200 22.99 17.92 -34.90
N ALA A 201 22.28 18.88 -34.29
CA ALA A 201 20.96 18.66 -33.71
C ALA A 201 19.84 18.35 -34.73
N ASP A 202 20.10 18.54 -36.02
CA ASP A 202 19.13 18.26 -37.09
C ASP A 202 19.07 16.75 -37.43
N TYR A 203 20.01 15.95 -36.90
CA TYR A 203 20.12 14.52 -37.19
C TYR A 203 20.20 13.69 -35.90
N ALA A 204 19.71 12.45 -35.95
CA ALA A 204 19.73 11.52 -34.82
C ALA A 204 20.68 10.34 -35.05
N THR A 205 20.82 9.88 -36.28
CA THR A 205 21.66 8.71 -36.61
C THR A 205 22.54 8.94 -37.82
N LEU A 206 23.72 8.33 -37.82
CA LEU A 206 24.57 8.11 -38.99
C LEU A 206 24.51 6.63 -39.36
N SER A 207 24.21 6.30 -40.62
CA SER A 207 24.30 4.94 -41.14
C SER A 207 25.20 4.84 -42.36
N LEU A 208 25.76 3.65 -42.58
CA LEU A 208 26.53 3.31 -43.77
C LEU A 208 26.48 1.81 -44.04
N PHE A 209 26.72 1.44 -45.29
CA PHE A 209 26.88 0.05 -45.70
C PHE A 209 28.33 -0.21 -46.06
N LEU A 210 28.87 -1.32 -45.57
CA LEU A 210 30.27 -1.69 -45.79
C LEU A 210 30.40 -3.19 -46.07
N LYS A 211 31.24 -3.54 -47.04
CA LYS A 211 31.63 -4.91 -47.36
C LYS A 211 33.14 -5.01 -47.48
N LEU A 212 33.78 -5.78 -46.60
CA LEU A 212 35.21 -6.00 -46.66
C LEU A 212 35.59 -6.96 -47.79
N LYS A 213 36.74 -6.70 -48.42
CA LYS A 213 37.27 -7.58 -49.48
C LYS A 213 37.98 -8.83 -48.97
N ALA A 214 38.22 -8.89 -47.66
CA ALA A 214 38.78 -10.03 -46.96
C ALA A 214 38.19 -10.09 -45.55
N VAL A 215 38.26 -11.26 -44.91
CA VAL A 215 37.77 -11.45 -43.55
C VAL A 215 38.59 -10.57 -42.59
N ALA A 216 37.91 -9.74 -41.79
CA ALA A 216 38.55 -8.98 -40.73
C ALA A 216 38.68 -9.81 -39.45
N SER A 217 39.64 -9.42 -38.62
CA SER A 217 39.79 -9.93 -37.25
C SER A 217 39.20 -8.97 -36.24
N THR A 218 39.06 -9.40 -34.99
CA THR A 218 38.75 -8.53 -33.82
C THR A 218 39.79 -7.45 -33.57
N LYS A 219 40.89 -7.42 -34.33
CA LYS A 219 41.93 -6.39 -34.26
C LYS A 219 41.77 -5.28 -35.30
N ASN A 220 40.82 -5.42 -36.22
CA ASN A 220 40.49 -4.42 -37.22
C ASN A 220 39.28 -3.61 -36.75
N ALA A 221 39.29 -2.31 -37.02
CA ALA A 221 38.18 -1.42 -36.73
C ALA A 221 38.11 -0.31 -37.78
N VAL A 222 36.90 0.13 -38.09
CA VAL A 222 36.65 1.36 -38.83
C VAL A 222 36.07 2.37 -37.86
N TYR A 223 36.74 3.52 -37.75
CA TYR A 223 36.33 4.62 -36.90
C TYR A 223 35.77 5.76 -37.72
N ILE A 224 34.78 6.45 -37.16
CA ILE A 224 34.19 7.65 -37.73
C ILE A 224 34.35 8.79 -36.74
N ARG A 225 34.60 9.99 -37.25
CA ARG A 225 34.54 11.24 -36.49
C ARG A 225 33.97 12.36 -37.36
N PHE A 226 33.44 13.39 -36.71
CA PHE A 226 33.00 14.62 -37.35
C PHE A 226 34.09 15.69 -37.28
N GLN A 227 34.15 16.52 -38.32
CA GLN A 227 35.07 17.66 -38.40
C GLN A 227 34.35 18.91 -38.90
N LEU A 228 34.92 20.06 -38.56
CA LEU A 228 34.57 21.37 -39.09
C LEU A 228 35.85 22.04 -39.60
N ALA A 229 35.87 22.46 -40.86
CA ALA A 229 37.03 23.05 -41.54
C ALA A 229 38.30 22.19 -41.37
N GLY A 230 38.14 20.86 -41.42
CA GLY A 230 39.23 19.89 -41.24
C GLY A 230 39.70 19.65 -39.80
N VAL A 231 39.13 20.35 -38.81
CA VAL A 231 39.43 20.16 -37.37
C VAL A 231 38.40 19.22 -36.76
N ALA A 232 38.84 18.20 -36.04
CA ALA A 232 37.92 17.26 -35.39
C ALA A 232 37.08 17.96 -34.30
N ILE A 233 35.77 17.74 -34.35
CA ILE A 233 34.81 18.25 -33.35
C ILE A 233 34.17 17.14 -32.51
N SER A 234 34.49 15.87 -32.80
CA SER A 234 34.05 14.72 -32.03
C SER A 234 35.22 13.76 -31.75
N GLN A 235 35.05 12.90 -30.76
CA GLN A 235 35.85 11.67 -30.66
C GLN A 235 35.58 10.74 -31.85
N GLU A 236 36.43 9.72 -31.97
CA GLU A 236 36.17 8.60 -32.87
C GLU A 236 35.23 7.59 -32.24
N VAL A 237 34.24 7.18 -33.01
CA VAL A 237 33.33 6.07 -32.67
C VAL A 237 33.57 4.95 -33.67
N ALA A 238 33.72 3.71 -33.19
CA ALA A 238 33.89 2.55 -34.05
C ALA A 238 32.53 2.10 -34.61
N ILE A 239 32.49 1.73 -35.88
CA ILE A 239 31.31 1.07 -36.44
C ILE A 239 31.23 -0.36 -35.89
N THR A 240 30.01 -0.85 -35.70
CA THR A 240 29.76 -2.25 -35.30
C THR A 240 29.46 -3.08 -36.55
N TRP A 241 30.05 -4.26 -36.63
CA TRP A 241 29.83 -5.24 -37.69
C TRP A 241 29.85 -6.67 -37.12
N ALA A 242 29.19 -7.60 -37.80
CA ALA A 242 29.33 -9.02 -37.55
C ALA A 242 30.68 -9.51 -38.13
N ILE A 243 31.67 -9.71 -37.25
CA ILE A 243 33.03 -10.15 -37.64
C ILE A 243 33.02 -11.46 -38.44
N ALA A 244 32.03 -12.33 -38.20
CA ALA A 244 31.89 -13.60 -38.90
C ALA A 244 31.45 -13.45 -40.37
N ASP A 245 30.95 -12.28 -40.78
CA ASP A 245 30.31 -12.09 -42.08
C ASP A 245 30.79 -10.85 -42.82
N THR A 246 32.00 -10.35 -42.51
CA THR A 246 32.47 -9.04 -43.00
C THR A 246 32.64 -8.97 -44.51
N THR A 247 32.63 -10.11 -45.20
CA THR A 247 32.69 -10.19 -46.66
C THR A 247 31.32 -10.06 -47.33
N ASN A 248 30.23 -9.89 -46.59
CA ASN A 248 28.92 -9.49 -47.09
C ASN A 248 28.62 -8.02 -46.78
N TRP A 249 27.65 -7.46 -47.49
CA TRP A 249 27.18 -6.11 -47.21
C TRP A 249 26.55 -6.09 -45.81
N GLN A 250 27.05 -5.20 -44.96
CA GLN A 250 26.51 -5.00 -43.63
C GLN A 250 26.19 -3.53 -43.42
N GLY A 251 25.01 -3.25 -42.89
CA GLY A 251 24.67 -1.93 -42.39
C GLY A 251 25.25 -1.72 -41.00
N SER A 252 25.81 -0.54 -40.77
CA SER A 252 26.12 -0.07 -39.42
C SER A 252 25.37 1.23 -39.18
N VAL A 253 24.80 1.34 -37.99
CA VAL A 253 24.07 2.52 -37.54
C VAL A 253 24.68 2.98 -36.22
N ILE A 254 25.00 4.26 -36.13
CA ILE A 254 25.54 4.91 -34.94
C ILE A 254 24.59 6.03 -34.55
N MET A 255 24.25 6.13 -33.26
CA MET A 255 23.49 7.28 -32.76
C MET A 255 24.41 8.49 -32.68
N LEU A 256 23.93 9.69 -33.04
CA LEU A 256 24.74 10.90 -32.88
C LEU A 256 25.09 11.16 -31.41
N ASP A 257 24.26 10.70 -30.47
CA ASP A 257 24.53 10.75 -29.03
C ASP A 257 25.73 9.86 -28.58
N ASP A 258 26.17 8.91 -29.41
CA ASP A 258 27.40 8.14 -29.14
C ASP A 258 28.66 9.01 -29.34
N PHE A 259 28.50 10.15 -30.01
CA PHE A 259 29.54 11.17 -30.18
C PHE A 259 29.43 12.25 -29.11
N THR A 260 30.57 12.78 -28.68
CA THR A 260 30.70 13.94 -27.81
C THR A 260 31.21 15.08 -28.68
N PHE A 261 30.31 16.01 -29.00
CA PHE A 261 30.62 17.13 -29.88
C PHE A 261 31.16 18.33 -29.09
N THR A 262 32.18 18.98 -29.62
CA THR A 262 32.74 20.25 -29.11
C THR A 262 32.20 21.48 -29.85
N ASP A 263 31.45 21.26 -30.94
CA ASP A 263 30.79 22.30 -31.74
C ASP A 263 29.38 21.82 -32.10
N THR A 264 28.50 22.74 -32.47
CA THR A 264 27.13 22.46 -32.90
C THR A 264 27.00 22.22 -34.40
N THR A 265 28.06 22.51 -35.17
CA THR A 265 28.08 22.36 -36.63
C THR A 265 29.26 21.55 -37.13
N PHE A 266 29.10 20.89 -38.27
CA PHE A 266 30.13 20.08 -38.94
C PHE A 266 30.02 20.21 -40.46
N ASP A 267 31.12 20.03 -41.18
CA ASP A 267 31.14 20.02 -42.65
C ASP A 267 31.69 18.73 -43.22
N SER A 268 32.17 17.81 -42.39
CA SER A 268 32.81 16.60 -42.86
C SER A 268 32.71 15.44 -41.89
N ILE A 269 32.63 14.24 -42.45
CA ILE A 269 32.88 12.99 -41.73
C ILE A 269 34.20 12.39 -42.21
N ARG A 270 34.99 11.88 -41.26
CA ARG A 270 36.23 11.16 -41.55
C ARG A 270 36.12 9.72 -41.08
N ILE A 271 36.32 8.82 -42.02
CA ILE A 271 36.40 7.37 -41.81
C ILE A 271 37.86 6.98 -41.77
N ARG A 272 38.29 6.30 -40.71
CA ARG A 272 39.67 5.84 -40.52
C ARG A 272 39.71 4.33 -40.35
N TRP A 273 40.56 3.68 -41.14
CA TRP A 273 40.90 2.28 -40.93
C TRP A 273 41.93 2.14 -39.82
N SER A 274 41.68 1.24 -38.88
CA SER A 274 42.56 0.98 -37.75
C SER A 274 42.84 -0.50 -37.60
N ARG A 275 44.05 -0.82 -37.17
CA ARG A 275 44.43 -2.14 -36.66
C ARG A 275 45.25 -2.02 -35.38
N VAL A 276 45.05 -2.96 -34.45
CA VAL A 276 45.78 -2.98 -33.17
C VAL A 276 47.11 -3.75 -33.27
N GLN A 277 47.21 -4.75 -34.15
CA GLN A 277 48.43 -5.56 -34.35
C GLN A 277 48.61 -5.99 -35.82
N GLY A 278 49.86 -6.34 -36.17
CA GLY A 278 50.26 -6.76 -37.52
C GLY A 278 50.76 -5.61 -38.40
N THR A 279 51.56 -5.93 -39.43
CA THR A 279 52.12 -4.96 -40.38
C THR A 279 51.46 -5.00 -41.76
N THR A 280 50.77 -6.09 -42.10
CA THR A 280 50.14 -6.32 -43.42
C THR A 280 48.88 -5.48 -43.61
N ALA A 281 48.83 -4.72 -44.71
CA ALA A 281 47.67 -3.94 -45.09
C ALA A 281 46.46 -4.85 -45.37
N HIS A 282 45.25 -4.35 -45.12
CA HIS A 282 44.03 -5.08 -45.43
C HIS A 282 43.71 -4.95 -46.93
N ALA A 283 42.95 -5.89 -47.49
CA ALA A 283 42.59 -5.92 -48.91
C ALA A 283 41.69 -4.75 -49.37
N GLY A 284 41.22 -3.91 -48.43
CA GLY A 284 40.27 -2.82 -48.67
C GLY A 284 38.83 -3.21 -48.36
N PHE A 285 37.90 -2.38 -48.82
CA PHE A 285 36.46 -2.54 -48.61
C PHE A 285 35.67 -1.77 -49.67
N TYR A 286 34.42 -2.14 -49.84
CA TYR A 286 33.41 -1.34 -50.50
C TYR A 286 32.62 -0.58 -49.43
N LEU A 287 32.28 0.66 -49.72
CA LEU A 287 31.48 1.53 -48.88
C LEU A 287 30.39 2.16 -49.74
N ASP A 288 29.18 2.22 -49.20
CA ASP A 288 28.03 2.71 -49.94
C ASP A 288 26.92 3.20 -49.00
N LEU A 289 25.97 3.95 -49.56
CA LEU A 289 24.80 4.53 -48.89
C LEU A 289 25.10 5.05 -47.47
N ILE A 290 25.96 6.07 -47.40
CA ILE A 290 26.27 6.78 -46.16
C ILE A 290 25.26 7.91 -46.01
N LYS A 291 24.53 7.94 -44.89
CA LYS A 291 23.49 8.93 -44.66
C LYS A 291 23.37 9.34 -43.20
N LEU A 292 23.01 10.59 -42.98
CA LEU A 292 22.47 11.08 -41.71
C LEU A 292 20.95 11.11 -41.83
N GLN A 293 20.25 10.92 -40.71
CA GLN A 293 18.80 11.05 -40.70
C GLN A 293 18.24 11.33 -39.30
N THR A 294 17.04 11.88 -39.26
CA THR A 294 16.15 11.97 -38.11
C THR A 294 14.71 11.68 -38.55
N GLY A 295 13.79 11.54 -37.60
CA GLY A 295 12.36 11.32 -37.88
C GLY A 295 11.89 9.87 -37.79
N VAL A 296 12.81 8.90 -37.74
CA VAL A 296 12.48 7.54 -37.30
C VAL A 296 12.55 7.49 -35.78
N ALA A 297 11.42 7.19 -35.13
CA ALA A 297 11.37 7.10 -33.67
C ALA A 297 12.29 5.96 -33.19
N PRO A 298 13.26 6.24 -32.29
CA PRO A 298 14.15 5.20 -31.79
C PRO A 298 13.39 4.23 -30.88
N ALA A 299 13.91 3.01 -30.76
CA ALA A 299 13.43 2.04 -29.80
C ALA A 299 13.62 2.57 -28.37
N VAL A 300 12.62 2.35 -27.53
CA VAL A 300 12.69 2.77 -26.13
C VAL A 300 13.53 1.75 -25.38
N PHE A 301 14.75 2.14 -25.00
CA PHE A 301 15.53 1.37 -24.05
C PHE A 301 14.86 1.41 -22.68
N PHE A 302 14.92 0.29 -21.95
CA PHE A 302 14.55 0.30 -20.55
C PHE A 302 15.59 1.09 -19.77
N ASP A 303 15.36 2.41 -19.65
CA ASP A 303 16.19 3.24 -18.80
C ASP A 303 15.91 2.93 -17.33
N THR A 304 16.96 3.04 -16.51
CA THR A 304 16.87 2.86 -15.08
C THR A 304 16.27 4.12 -14.47
N VAL A 305 15.01 4.02 -14.03
CA VAL A 305 14.35 5.09 -13.28
C VAL A 305 14.74 4.95 -11.81
N GLN A 306 15.59 5.87 -11.35
CA GLN A 306 15.93 6.01 -9.93
C GLN A 306 15.13 7.17 -9.32
N LEU A 307 14.14 6.84 -8.49
CA LEU A 307 13.46 7.82 -7.65
C LEU A 307 14.32 8.06 -6.41
N THR A 308 14.71 9.31 -6.19
CA THR A 308 15.49 9.73 -5.02
C THR A 308 14.72 10.77 -4.21
N GLY A 309 14.93 10.77 -2.89
CA GLY A 309 14.27 11.71 -1.98
C GLY A 309 13.29 11.01 -1.03
N ASP A 310 12.02 11.39 -1.11
CA ASP A 310 10.99 10.98 -0.15
C ASP A 310 10.48 9.55 -0.43
N VAL A 311 10.47 9.19 -1.69
CA VAL A 311 10.31 7.83 -2.18
C VAL A 311 11.69 7.36 -2.64
N ILE A 312 12.09 6.18 -2.18
CA ILE A 312 13.25 5.49 -2.73
C ILE A 312 12.70 4.36 -3.57
N ALA A 313 13.01 4.41 -4.86
CA ALA A 313 12.62 3.36 -5.78
C ALA A 313 13.66 3.25 -6.88
N LEU A 314 13.90 2.02 -7.30
CA LEU A 314 14.73 1.71 -8.46
C LEU A 314 13.92 0.77 -9.32
N GLY A 315 13.68 1.16 -10.56
CA GLY A 315 12.96 0.33 -11.52
C GLY A 315 13.29 0.73 -12.94
N LYS A 316 12.57 0.18 -13.90
CA LYS A 316 12.70 0.54 -15.30
C LYS A 316 11.36 1.00 -15.85
N THR A 317 11.40 1.88 -16.85
CA THR A 317 10.21 2.39 -17.53
C THR A 317 9.33 1.24 -18.04
N GLY A 318 8.00 1.37 -17.98
CA GLY A 318 7.06 0.37 -18.49
C GLY A 318 6.69 -0.78 -17.54
N THR A 319 7.29 -0.85 -16.35
CA THR A 319 6.89 -1.79 -15.27
C THR A 319 6.49 -1.02 -14.02
N PRO A 320 5.51 -1.49 -13.20
CA PRO A 320 5.27 -0.92 -11.89
C PRO A 320 6.55 -0.92 -11.04
N ILE A 321 7.01 0.27 -10.65
CA ILE A 321 8.24 0.41 -9.87
C ILE A 321 7.93 0.14 -8.39
N PRO A 322 8.55 -0.87 -7.76
CA PRO A 322 8.40 -1.09 -6.33
C PRO A 322 8.96 0.13 -5.58
N SER A 323 8.08 0.84 -4.88
CA SER A 323 8.44 2.04 -4.13
C SER A 323 8.36 1.77 -2.64
N VAL A 324 9.35 2.27 -1.90
CA VAL A 324 9.28 2.35 -0.45
C VAL A 324 9.34 3.81 -0.04
N LEU A 325 8.50 4.19 0.91
CA LEU A 325 8.66 5.47 1.59
C LEU A 325 9.96 5.42 2.38
N LYS A 326 10.79 6.46 2.24
CA LYS A 326 12.01 6.57 3.02
C LYS A 326 11.63 6.62 4.51
N ASN A 327 12.11 5.66 5.29
CA ASN A 327 11.87 5.68 6.73
C ASN A 327 12.72 6.79 7.37
N ILE A 328 12.08 7.71 8.09
CA ILE A 328 12.72 8.89 8.69
C ILE A 328 12.90 8.71 10.21
N ILE A 329 12.11 7.81 10.80
CA ILE A 329 12.10 7.51 12.23
C ILE A 329 12.16 5.99 12.44
N THR A 330 12.68 5.54 13.58
CA THR A 330 12.67 4.11 13.92
C THR A 330 11.24 3.62 14.10
N ALA A 331 10.89 2.47 13.52
CA ALA A 331 9.56 1.88 13.68
C ALA A 331 9.35 1.40 15.13
N GLY A 332 8.18 1.68 15.70
CA GLY A 332 7.85 1.32 17.08
C GLY A 332 6.47 1.82 17.52
N SER A 333 6.07 1.44 18.73
CA SER A 333 4.88 1.99 19.40
C SER A 333 5.30 3.17 20.27
N PHE A 334 4.63 4.31 20.12
CA PHE A 334 5.07 5.55 20.77
C PHE A 334 4.09 6.13 21.81
N GLY A 335 2.97 5.47 22.09
CA GLY A 335 2.01 5.92 23.10
C GLY A 335 1.60 4.79 24.04
N ASP A 336 1.26 5.18 25.27
CA ASP A 336 0.69 4.32 26.30
C ASP A 336 -0.30 5.12 27.17
N ALA A 337 -0.80 4.53 28.26
CA ALA A 337 -1.74 5.19 29.17
C ALA A 337 -1.11 6.34 30.00
N THR A 338 0.22 6.49 30.00
CA THR A 338 0.96 7.42 30.87
C THR A 338 1.74 8.48 30.09
N HIS A 339 1.68 8.49 28.74
CA HIS A 339 2.40 9.46 27.90
C HIS A 339 1.48 10.12 26.85
N THR A 340 1.69 11.41 26.62
CA THR A 340 1.16 12.13 25.45
C THR A 340 2.21 12.21 24.35
N LEU A 341 1.74 12.32 23.10
CA LEU A 341 2.62 12.39 21.93
C LEU A 341 2.82 13.82 21.45
N THR A 342 4.07 14.23 21.25
CA THR A 342 4.43 15.37 20.41
C THR A 342 4.99 14.86 19.08
N LEU A 343 4.36 15.31 17.99
CA LEU A 343 4.77 14.97 16.62
C LEU A 343 5.39 16.21 15.98
N THR A 344 6.61 16.08 15.47
CA THR A 344 7.26 17.11 14.65
C THR A 344 7.11 16.72 13.18
N VAL A 345 6.67 17.65 12.34
CA VAL A 345 6.55 17.46 10.89
C VAL A 345 7.51 18.35 10.12
N ASP A 346 7.97 17.88 8.96
CA ASP A 346 8.72 18.72 8.02
C ASP A 346 7.80 19.61 7.16
N ALA A 347 8.40 20.47 6.33
CA ALA A 347 7.68 21.34 5.40
C ALA A 347 6.84 20.59 4.34
N LYS A 348 7.02 19.27 4.22
CA LYS A 348 6.27 18.38 3.32
C LYS A 348 5.18 17.58 4.07
N GLY A 349 4.99 17.82 5.36
CA GLY A 349 3.97 17.17 6.18
C GLY A 349 4.33 15.77 6.70
N ARG A 350 5.58 15.32 6.57
CA ARG A 350 6.00 14.01 7.09
C ARG A 350 6.47 14.12 8.54
N ILE A 351 6.18 13.12 9.35
CA ILE A 351 6.68 13.04 10.74
C ILE A 351 8.20 12.82 10.74
N THR A 352 8.93 13.69 11.42
CA THR A 352 10.39 13.66 11.55
C THR A 352 10.86 13.36 12.97
N ALA A 353 10.00 13.54 13.96
CA ALA A 353 10.25 13.12 15.33
C ALA A 353 8.94 12.80 16.05
N ILE A 354 9.00 11.83 16.95
CA ILE A 354 7.94 11.51 17.91
C ILE A 354 8.56 11.54 19.29
N THR A 355 7.97 12.33 20.19
CA THR A 355 8.39 12.41 21.59
C THR A 355 7.22 12.00 22.48
N ALA A 356 7.46 11.04 23.36
CA ALA A 356 6.53 10.62 24.40
C ALA A 356 6.78 11.45 25.66
N ASN A 357 5.85 12.34 25.99
CA ASN A 357 5.93 13.18 27.18
C ASN A 357 5.09 12.57 28.30
N SER A 358 5.71 12.28 29.44
CA SER A 358 5.01 11.68 30.57
C SER A 358 3.89 12.61 31.08
N ILE A 359 2.75 12.01 31.37
CA ILE A 359 1.64 12.64 32.05
C ILE A 359 1.99 12.70 33.54
N THR A 360 2.21 13.89 34.07
CA THR A 360 2.43 14.10 35.50
C THR A 360 1.12 14.56 36.15
N ILE A 361 0.62 13.76 37.08
CA ILE A 361 -0.47 14.13 37.98
C ILE A 361 0.18 14.65 39.26
N ALA A 362 0.03 15.94 39.54
CA ALA A 362 0.83 16.65 40.55
C ALA A 362 0.66 16.11 41.98
N ASP A 363 -0.51 15.56 42.32
CA ASP A 363 -0.73 14.89 43.61
C ASP A 363 -1.78 13.78 43.44
N GLY A 364 -1.37 12.65 42.86
CA GLY A 364 -2.21 11.47 42.67
C GLY A 364 -2.41 10.63 43.93
N ARG A 365 -2.18 11.19 45.12
CA ARG A 365 -2.34 10.47 46.40
C ARG A 365 -3.81 10.28 46.71
N GLU A 366 -4.14 9.11 47.26
CA GLU A 366 -5.49 8.81 47.74
C GLU A 366 -5.87 9.73 48.91
N VAL A 367 -7.17 9.99 49.07
CA VAL A 367 -7.71 10.72 50.22
C VAL A 367 -8.27 9.74 51.24
N GLU A 368 -8.03 10.03 52.52
CA GLU A 368 -8.69 9.35 53.64
C GLU A 368 -9.76 10.27 54.24
N LEU A 369 -10.89 9.70 54.65
CA LEU A 369 -11.98 10.39 55.32
C LEU A 369 -12.17 9.81 56.73
N SER A 370 -12.44 10.68 57.70
CA SER A 370 -12.73 10.27 59.08
C SER A 370 -13.68 11.26 59.74
N THR A 371 -14.09 10.96 60.97
CA THR A 371 -14.84 11.88 61.82
C THR A 371 -14.02 12.21 63.07
N SER A 372 -13.82 13.49 63.33
CA SER A 372 -13.09 13.95 64.52
C SER A 372 -13.59 15.33 64.94
N GLY A 373 -13.67 15.57 66.26
CA GLY A 373 -13.98 16.89 66.80
C GLY A 373 -15.33 17.49 66.37
N GLY A 374 -16.31 16.67 66.01
CA GLY A 374 -17.60 17.15 65.48
C GLY A 374 -17.59 17.51 64.00
N TYR A 375 -16.55 17.15 63.25
CA TYR A 375 -16.45 17.33 61.80
C TYR A 375 -16.22 16.00 61.09
N ILE A 376 -16.64 15.91 59.83
CA ILE A 376 -16.00 15.05 58.84
C ILE A 376 -14.69 15.74 58.45
N VAL A 377 -13.59 15.00 58.51
CA VAL A 377 -12.23 15.46 58.21
C VAL A 377 -11.63 14.65 57.07
N TRP A 378 -10.69 15.23 56.32
CA TRP A 378 -10.00 14.57 55.22
C TRP A 378 -8.49 14.86 55.25
N ARG A 379 -7.69 13.98 54.64
CA ARG A 379 -6.26 14.19 54.37
C ARG A 379 -5.82 13.36 53.17
N TYR A 380 -4.64 13.63 52.61
CA TYR A 380 -3.99 12.67 51.73
C TYR A 380 -3.36 11.53 52.53
N VAL A 381 -3.36 10.31 51.98
CA VAL A 381 -2.67 9.16 52.59
C VAL A 381 -1.20 9.53 52.84
N GLY A 382 -0.76 9.34 54.09
CA GLY A 382 0.59 9.65 54.54
C GLY A 382 0.79 11.07 55.09
N ASP A 383 -0.15 11.98 54.92
CA ASP A 383 -0.09 13.28 55.57
C ASP A 383 -0.37 13.14 57.08
N PRO A 384 0.41 13.81 57.95
CA PRO A 384 0.18 13.74 59.39
C PRO A 384 -1.08 14.50 59.82
N ASP A 385 -1.47 15.52 59.06
CA ASP A 385 -2.49 16.49 59.44
C ASP A 385 -3.84 16.22 58.77
N TRP A 386 -4.93 16.37 59.54
CA TRP A 386 -6.31 16.25 59.07
C TRP A 386 -6.94 17.63 58.88
N ILE A 387 -7.70 17.80 57.80
CA ILE A 387 -8.36 19.05 57.42
C ILE A 387 -9.88 18.90 57.60
N ASN A 388 -10.54 19.86 58.28
CA ASN A 388 -11.99 19.87 58.45
C ASN A 388 -12.73 20.09 57.12
N LEU A 389 -13.65 19.18 56.78
CA LEU A 389 -14.49 19.27 55.59
C LEU A 389 -15.87 19.85 55.90
N VAL A 390 -16.60 19.26 56.85
CA VAL A 390 -17.98 19.67 57.19
C VAL A 390 -18.32 19.34 58.65
N ALA A 391 -19.10 20.18 59.33
CA ALA A 391 -19.54 19.96 60.71
C ALA A 391 -20.71 18.97 60.79
N LEU A 392 -20.66 18.00 61.71
CA LEU A 392 -21.69 16.98 61.90
C LEU A 392 -23.03 17.55 62.35
N SER A 393 -23.02 18.66 63.10
CA SER A 393 -24.25 19.34 63.55
C SER A 393 -25.09 19.85 62.40
N SER A 394 -24.48 20.19 61.26
CA SER A 394 -25.20 20.63 60.07
C SER A 394 -26.00 19.53 59.38
N LEU A 395 -25.80 18.26 59.80
CA LEU A 395 -26.44 17.08 59.20
C LEU A 395 -27.64 16.56 60.00
N VAL A 396 -28.00 17.18 61.14
CA VAL A 396 -29.10 16.72 62.00
C VAL A 396 -30.39 17.49 61.71
N GLY A 397 -31.49 16.76 61.42
CA GLY A 397 -32.84 17.32 61.23
C GLY A 397 -33.67 17.39 62.53
N PRO A 398 -34.85 18.06 62.51
CA PRO A 398 -35.71 18.19 63.69
C PRO A 398 -36.41 16.85 64.08
N PRO A 399 -36.80 16.65 65.36
CA PRO A 399 -37.60 15.50 65.81
C PRO A 399 -39.03 15.48 65.24
N GLY A 400 -39.69 14.32 65.26
CA GLY A 400 -41.12 14.18 64.90
C GLY A 400 -42.08 14.33 66.09
N ASP A 401 -43.39 14.48 65.82
CA ASP A 401 -44.46 14.67 66.82
C ASP A 401 -44.96 13.34 67.45
N ASP A 402 -45.52 13.41 68.67
CA ASP A 402 -46.09 12.28 69.44
C ASP A 402 -47.53 11.87 69.02
N GLY A 403 -48.01 10.68 69.43
CA GLY A 403 -49.36 10.14 69.16
C GLY A 403 -50.40 10.24 70.30
N ALA A 404 -51.70 9.99 70.02
CA ALA A 404 -52.85 10.20 70.94
C ALA A 404 -53.29 8.96 71.79
N PRO A 405 -53.93 9.14 72.99
CA PRO A 405 -54.33 8.06 73.92
C PRO A 405 -55.73 7.39 73.65
N GLY A 406 -56.02 6.21 74.26
CA GLY A 406 -57.24 5.36 74.04
C GLY A 406 -58.32 5.34 75.17
N VAL A 407 -59.52 4.75 74.90
CA VAL A 407 -60.77 4.81 75.74
C VAL A 407 -60.95 3.60 76.70
N GLN A 408 -61.56 3.78 77.90
CA GLN A 408 -61.82 2.71 78.90
C GLN A 408 -63.33 2.39 79.13
N PRO A 409 -63.71 1.15 79.57
CA PRO A 409 -65.11 0.75 79.87
C PRO A 409 -65.74 1.44 81.09
N ILE A 410 -67.08 1.48 81.14
CA ILE A 410 -67.88 1.97 82.28
C ILE A 410 -68.47 0.77 83.05
N GLU A 411 -68.22 0.68 84.36
CA GLU A 411 -68.76 -0.37 85.24
C GLU A 411 -69.95 0.15 86.07
N VAL A 412 -71.04 -0.63 86.17
CA VAL A 412 -72.22 -0.31 86.98
C VAL A 412 -72.63 -1.53 87.84
N GLY A 413 -72.44 -1.43 89.15
CA GLY A 413 -72.76 -2.50 90.12
C GLY A 413 -74.11 -2.36 90.85
N SER A 414 -74.37 -3.28 91.77
CA SER A 414 -75.53 -3.29 92.69
C SER A 414 -76.91 -3.32 92.01
N ILE A 415 -77.00 -4.00 90.88
CA ILE A 415 -78.26 -4.22 90.17
C ILE A 415 -78.89 -5.50 90.71
N THR A 416 -80.21 -5.50 90.95
CA THR A 416 -80.94 -6.71 91.36
C THR A 416 -81.95 -7.10 90.29
N LEU A 417 -81.80 -8.31 89.76
CA LEU A 417 -82.79 -8.96 88.90
C LEU A 417 -83.85 -9.60 89.79
N SER A 418 -85.05 -9.04 89.82
CA SER A 418 -86.12 -9.59 90.65
C SER A 418 -86.69 -10.88 90.05
N SER A 419 -86.83 -11.95 90.85
CA SER A 419 -87.39 -13.24 90.38
C SER A 419 -88.80 -13.11 89.79
N GLY A 420 -89.60 -12.17 90.29
CA GLY A 420 -90.97 -11.93 89.82
C GLY A 420 -91.08 -11.20 88.47
N SER A 421 -89.99 -10.65 87.95
CA SER A 421 -90.01 -9.89 86.69
C SER A 421 -89.60 -10.71 85.46
N TRP A 422 -89.24 -11.98 85.64
CA TRP A 422 -88.91 -12.88 84.54
C TRP A 422 -90.18 -13.33 83.83
N SER A 423 -90.23 -13.16 82.51
CA SER A 423 -91.40 -13.50 81.69
C SER A 423 -91.08 -14.68 80.78
N LEU A 424 -91.93 -15.72 80.77
CA LEU A 424 -91.78 -16.84 79.84
C LEU A 424 -92.22 -16.40 78.43
N VAL A 425 -91.25 -16.27 77.53
CA VAL A 425 -91.45 -15.88 76.13
C VAL A 425 -90.82 -16.94 75.24
N SER A 426 -91.63 -17.57 74.37
CA SER A 426 -91.15 -18.52 73.36
C SER A 426 -90.25 -19.65 73.89
N GLY A 427 -90.52 -20.14 75.11
CA GLY A 427 -89.80 -21.25 75.72
C GLY A 427 -88.57 -20.89 76.57
N LEU A 428 -88.27 -19.60 76.73
CA LEU A 428 -87.25 -19.10 77.66
C LEU A 428 -87.83 -18.05 78.60
N TYR A 429 -87.29 -17.95 79.81
CA TYR A 429 -87.58 -16.82 80.68
C TYR A 429 -86.66 -15.65 80.29
N GLU A 430 -87.26 -14.49 80.04
CA GLU A 430 -86.55 -13.27 79.66
C GLU A 430 -86.60 -12.22 80.78
N TYR A 431 -85.51 -11.45 80.92
CA TYR A 431 -85.44 -10.27 81.79
C TYR A 431 -84.85 -9.09 81.03
N ASP A 432 -85.56 -7.97 80.98
CA ASP A 432 -85.05 -6.70 80.44
C ASP A 432 -84.34 -5.90 81.54
N LEU A 433 -83.01 -5.91 81.52
CA LEU A 433 -82.21 -5.11 82.44
C LEU A 433 -81.98 -3.71 81.86
N ALA A 434 -82.69 -2.70 82.36
CA ALA A 434 -82.55 -1.32 81.91
C ALA A 434 -81.38 -0.58 82.59
N ASN A 435 -80.57 0.14 81.82
CA ASN A 435 -79.58 1.09 82.31
C ASN A 435 -79.33 2.21 81.28
N ALA A 436 -79.36 3.47 81.73
CA ALA A 436 -79.24 4.64 80.87
C ALA A 436 -77.87 4.79 80.18
N ASN A 437 -76.82 4.13 80.70
CA ASN A 437 -75.48 4.16 80.10
C ASN A 437 -75.35 3.20 78.90
N ILE A 438 -76.32 2.31 78.68
CA ILE A 438 -76.30 1.38 77.54
C ILE A 438 -76.78 2.14 76.29
N THR A 439 -75.88 2.35 75.33
CA THR A 439 -76.19 2.87 73.99
C THR A 439 -76.51 1.73 73.03
N ALA A 440 -76.93 2.05 71.80
CA ALA A 440 -77.16 1.06 70.76
C ALA A 440 -75.87 0.29 70.34
N ASN A 441 -74.69 0.86 70.64
CA ASN A 441 -73.39 0.31 70.27
C ASN A 441 -72.62 -0.24 71.47
N SER A 442 -73.21 -0.21 72.67
CA SER A 442 -72.56 -0.75 73.84
C SER A 442 -72.53 -2.29 73.79
N ILE A 443 -71.35 -2.84 74.06
CA ILE A 443 -71.19 -4.23 74.47
C ILE A 443 -71.39 -4.27 75.99
N VAL A 444 -72.34 -5.09 76.45
CA VAL A 444 -72.71 -5.18 77.87
C VAL A 444 -72.45 -6.59 78.38
N ASP A 445 -71.50 -6.71 79.31
CA ASP A 445 -71.28 -7.95 80.07
C ASP A 445 -72.07 -7.88 81.37
N VAL A 446 -72.93 -8.87 81.62
CA VAL A 446 -73.69 -8.98 82.89
C VAL A 446 -73.07 -10.07 83.73
N ILE A 447 -72.61 -9.71 84.92
CA ILE A 447 -71.85 -10.56 85.83
C ILE A 447 -72.70 -10.79 87.08
N PRO A 448 -73.23 -12.00 87.30
CA PRO A 448 -73.97 -12.30 88.53
C PRO A 448 -73.08 -12.33 89.76
N ASP A 449 -73.65 -11.89 90.88
CA ASP A 449 -73.01 -11.97 92.18
C ASP A 449 -72.81 -13.44 92.56
N ASN A 450 -71.60 -13.74 93.03
CA ASN A 450 -71.24 -15.11 93.41
C ASN A 450 -72.09 -15.64 94.58
N ALA A 451 -72.71 -14.75 95.38
CA ALA A 451 -73.64 -15.12 96.44
C ALA A 451 -74.91 -15.80 95.91
N ASP A 452 -75.37 -15.44 94.71
CA ASP A 452 -76.61 -15.92 94.10
C ASP A 452 -76.37 -17.05 93.08
N ILE A 453 -75.15 -17.61 93.03
CA ILE A 453 -74.76 -18.62 92.04
C ILE A 453 -75.63 -19.87 92.06
N SER A 454 -76.19 -20.24 93.22
CA SER A 454 -77.13 -21.36 93.34
C SER A 454 -78.44 -21.08 92.61
N ILE A 455 -78.92 -19.83 92.66
CA ILE A 455 -80.10 -19.35 91.94
C ILE A 455 -79.80 -19.26 90.44
N VAL A 456 -78.66 -18.68 90.06
CA VAL A 456 -78.21 -18.57 88.66
C VAL A 456 -78.12 -19.94 87.98
N LYS A 457 -77.55 -20.93 88.67
CA LYS A 457 -77.42 -22.31 88.17
C LYS A 457 -78.77 -23.03 88.10
N ALA A 458 -79.66 -22.82 89.07
CA ALA A 458 -80.98 -23.43 89.07
C ALA A 458 -81.89 -22.84 87.97
N ALA A 459 -81.81 -21.52 87.77
CA ALA A 459 -82.47 -20.82 86.67
C ALA A 459 -81.88 -21.21 85.30
N ASP A 460 -80.63 -21.67 85.27
CA ASP A 460 -79.87 -21.99 84.06
C ASP A 460 -79.85 -20.78 83.11
N ILE A 461 -79.22 -19.71 83.62
CA ILE A 461 -79.00 -18.44 82.92
C ILE A 461 -78.07 -18.68 81.73
N LEU A 462 -78.51 -18.25 80.55
CA LEU A 462 -77.77 -18.41 79.30
C LEU A 462 -76.71 -17.31 79.13
N PRO A 463 -75.53 -17.61 78.56
CA PRO A 463 -74.51 -16.63 78.21
C PRO A 463 -74.89 -15.89 76.92
N LYS A 464 -76.12 -15.40 76.85
CA LYS A 464 -76.66 -14.66 75.73
C LYS A 464 -77.24 -13.37 76.26
N THR A 465 -76.74 -12.26 75.76
CA THR A 465 -77.31 -10.93 75.96
C THR A 465 -77.77 -10.37 74.63
N VAL A 466 -78.85 -9.61 74.63
CA VAL A 466 -79.25 -8.79 73.48
C VAL A 466 -79.39 -7.36 73.98
N SER A 467 -78.40 -6.53 73.68
CA SER A 467 -78.42 -5.12 74.04
C SER A 467 -79.30 -4.32 73.07
N SER A 468 -79.99 -3.34 73.62
CA SER A 468 -80.67 -2.27 72.89
C SER A 468 -80.43 -0.97 73.63
N ALA A 469 -80.64 0.18 72.99
CA ALA A 469 -80.44 1.46 73.68
C ALA A 469 -81.27 1.51 74.96
N GLY A 470 -80.59 1.65 76.11
CA GLY A 470 -81.17 1.72 77.43
C GLY A 470 -81.41 0.37 78.14
N SER A 471 -81.17 -0.79 77.52
CA SER A 471 -81.35 -2.08 78.19
C SER A 471 -80.54 -3.24 77.59
N VAL A 472 -80.34 -4.29 78.39
CA VAL A 472 -79.82 -5.57 77.95
C VAL A 472 -80.79 -6.69 78.35
N LYS A 473 -81.17 -7.54 77.39
CA LYS A 473 -81.99 -8.73 77.64
C LYS A 473 -81.12 -9.87 78.13
N LEU A 474 -81.59 -10.55 79.17
CA LEU A 474 -81.05 -11.79 79.72
C LEU A 474 -82.05 -12.93 79.52
N TYR A 475 -81.53 -14.16 79.43
CA TYR A 475 -82.33 -15.34 79.15
C TYR A 475 -82.00 -16.46 80.14
N SER A 476 -83.00 -17.24 80.55
CA SER A 476 -82.84 -18.46 81.36
C SER A 476 -83.79 -19.56 80.92
N THR A 477 -83.46 -20.82 81.18
CA THR A 477 -84.33 -21.95 80.81
C THR A 477 -85.40 -22.24 81.88
N ASN A 478 -85.10 -21.96 83.15
CA ASN A 478 -86.02 -22.11 84.27
C ASN A 478 -86.29 -20.76 84.96
N ALA A 479 -87.46 -20.61 85.58
CA ALA A 479 -87.78 -19.43 86.38
C ALA A 479 -86.85 -19.32 87.59
N PRO A 480 -86.18 -18.17 87.83
CA PRO A 480 -85.38 -17.99 89.03
C PRO A 480 -86.22 -18.10 90.31
N THR A 481 -85.74 -18.87 91.27
CA THR A 481 -86.42 -19.10 92.56
C THR A 481 -86.16 -18.00 93.58
N GLY A 482 -85.28 -17.05 93.28
CA GLY A 482 -84.94 -15.87 94.09
C GLY A 482 -84.34 -14.74 93.24
N ASN A 483 -84.15 -13.58 93.84
CA ASN A 483 -83.51 -12.45 93.18
C ASN A 483 -82.03 -12.73 92.90
N ILE A 484 -81.46 -12.11 91.87
CA ILE A 484 -80.04 -12.26 91.50
C ILE A 484 -79.39 -10.86 91.47
N GLY A 485 -78.37 -10.63 92.28
CA GLY A 485 -77.48 -9.46 92.17
C GLY A 485 -76.59 -9.56 90.94
N VAL A 486 -76.37 -8.45 90.23
CA VAL A 486 -75.46 -8.38 89.08
C VAL A 486 -74.68 -7.05 89.04
N THR A 487 -73.51 -7.10 88.38
CA THR A 487 -72.75 -5.94 87.91
C THR A 487 -72.71 -5.97 86.39
N ILE A 488 -72.79 -4.82 85.72
CA ILE A 488 -72.64 -4.70 84.28
C ILE A 488 -71.41 -3.89 83.88
N ASN A 489 -70.67 -4.36 82.87
CA ASN A 489 -69.60 -3.61 82.21
C ASN A 489 -70.06 -3.18 80.83
N ILE A 490 -69.95 -1.88 80.53
CA ILE A 490 -70.43 -1.23 79.32
C ILE A 490 -69.20 -0.70 78.56
N THR A 491 -68.94 -1.28 77.39
CA THR A 491 -67.89 -0.80 76.48
C THR A 491 -68.52 -0.26 75.23
N GLU A 492 -68.22 0.99 74.86
CA GLU A 492 -68.63 1.53 73.57
C GLU A 492 -67.81 0.87 72.47
N ALA A 493 -68.47 0.20 71.53
CA ALA A 493 -67.81 -0.17 70.29
C ALA A 493 -67.46 1.13 69.54
N MET A 494 -66.17 1.32 69.21
CA MET A 494 -65.76 2.42 68.34
C MET A 494 -66.50 2.30 66.99
N PRO A 495 -66.95 3.42 66.40
CA PRO A 495 -67.67 3.42 65.12
C PRO A 495 -66.86 2.84 63.96
#